data_AF-A0A838NHW9-F1
#
_entry.id   AF-A0A838NHW9-F1
#
_cell.length_a   1.000
_cell.length_b   1.000
_cell.length_c   1.000
_cell.angle_alpha   90.00
_cell.angle_beta   90.00
_cell.angle_gamma   90.00
#
_symmetry.space_group_name_H-M   'P 1'
#
loop_
_entity.id
_entity.type
_entity.pdbx_description
1 polymer ?
#
loop_
_entity_poly.entity_id
_entity_poly.type
_entity_poly.pdbx_seq_one_letter_code
_entity_poly.pdbx_strand_id
1 'polypeptide(L)'
;MEKHSTVREGLTAGILGAAVVAAWYFIFDMVAGRPFHTPNALGKVFFRGDLQPGVREIVPQVVAGYTVLHLIVFGLVGIGLTQLVHLAVRNLALRMGLWLGLVVVFAFSTGLTYMLVTATGERVPLWSVAGGSLLGVLAMSTYLWRRHPRL
;
A
#
# COMPACT_ATOMS: atom_id res chain seq x y z
N MET A 1 -14.55 -6.72 27.74
CA MET A 1 -13.98 -5.66 26.87
C MET A 1 -12.67 -6.22 26.32
N GLU A 2 -12.70 -6.90 25.17
CA GLU A 2 -11.47 -7.48 24.60
C GLU A 2 -10.49 -6.36 24.30
N LYS A 3 -9.33 -6.36 24.96
CA LYS A 3 -8.17 -5.54 24.59
C LYS A 3 -7.70 -6.01 23.21
N HIS A 4 -8.33 -5.54 22.14
CA HIS A 4 -7.68 -5.59 20.84
C HIS A 4 -6.44 -4.70 20.95
N SER A 5 -5.27 -5.33 20.93
CA SER A 5 -4.00 -4.61 20.84
C SER A 5 -4.07 -3.75 19.57
N THR A 6 -3.92 -2.43 19.71
CA THR A 6 -3.93 -1.49 18.59
C THR A 6 -2.93 -1.89 17.51
N VAL A 7 -1.84 -2.55 17.91
CA VAL A 7 -0.84 -3.11 17.01
C VAL A 7 -1.42 -4.24 16.16
N ARG A 8 -2.15 -5.19 16.78
CA ARG A 8 -2.74 -6.34 16.06
C ARG A 8 -3.81 -5.89 15.06
N GLU A 9 -4.66 -4.96 15.47
CA GLU A 9 -5.68 -4.38 14.61
C GLU A 9 -5.06 -3.63 13.43
N GLY A 10 -4.07 -2.78 13.71
CA GLY A 10 -3.35 -2.04 12.68
C GLY A 10 -2.58 -2.94 11.70
N LEU A 11 -1.93 -3.99 12.19
CA LEU A 11 -1.30 -5.00 11.33
C LEU A 11 -2.33 -5.70 10.45
N THR A 12 -3.51 -6.02 10.97
CA THR A 12 -4.57 -6.66 10.18
C THR A 12 -5.08 -5.73 9.08
N ALA A 13 -5.33 -4.46 9.40
CA ALA A 13 -5.71 -3.44 8.42
C ALA A 13 -4.62 -3.30 7.35
N GLY A 14 -3.36 -3.17 7.76
CA GLY A 14 -2.20 -3.07 6.88
C GLY A 14 -2.06 -4.25 5.92
N ILE A 15 -2.07 -5.47 6.44
CA ILE A 15 -1.97 -6.70 5.64
C ILE A 15 -3.12 -6.81 4.64
N LEU A 16 -4.34 -6.44 5.03
CA LEU A 16 -5.48 -6.40 4.11
C LEU A 16 -5.24 -5.40 2.97
N GLY A 17 -4.78 -4.20 3.28
CA GLY A 17 -4.40 -3.19 2.27
C GLY A 17 -3.32 -3.71 1.33
N ALA A 18 -2.26 -4.31 1.88
CA ALA A 18 -1.16 -4.87 1.10
C ALA A 18 -1.63 -5.99 0.16
N ALA A 19 -2.49 -6.89 0.65
CA ALA A 19 -3.02 -7.99 -0.15
C ALA A 19 -3.87 -7.48 -1.32
N VAL A 20 -4.72 -6.47 -1.09
CA VAL A 20 -5.55 -5.86 -2.13
C VAL A 20 -4.69 -5.16 -3.18
N VAL A 21 -3.67 -4.40 -2.76
CA VAL A 21 -2.74 -3.72 -3.67
C VAL A 21 -1.90 -4.72 -4.46
N ALA A 22 -1.39 -5.78 -3.81
CA ALA A 22 -0.65 -6.85 -4.48
C ALA A 22 -1.52 -7.57 -5.53
N ALA A 23 -2.77 -7.89 -5.19
CA ALA A 23 -3.72 -8.50 -6.13
C ALA A 23 -4.01 -7.58 -7.32
N TRP A 24 -4.20 -6.27 -7.08
CA TRP A 24 -4.39 -5.29 -8.15
C TRP A 24 -3.24 -5.28 -9.15
N TYR A 25 -2.00 -5.13 -8.66
CA TYR A 25 -0.83 -5.10 -9.54
C TYR A 25 -0.56 -6.44 -10.21
N PHE A 26 -0.84 -7.56 -9.53
CA PHE A 26 -0.73 -8.87 -10.14
C PHE A 26 -1.70 -9.04 -11.33
N ILE A 27 -2.95 -8.61 -11.18
CA ILE A 27 -3.93 -8.63 -12.27
C ILE A 27 -3.50 -7.69 -13.40
N PHE A 28 -3.06 -6.47 -13.07
CA PHE A 28 -2.60 -5.49 -14.05
C PHE A 28 -1.41 -6.02 -14.87
N ASP A 29 -0.42 -6.58 -14.18
CA ASP A 29 0.78 -7.19 -14.76
C ASP A 29 0.43 -8.40 -15.65
N MET A 30 -0.53 -9.23 -15.21
CA MET A 30 -1.00 -10.38 -15.97
C MET A 30 -1.70 -9.96 -17.27
N VAL A 31 -2.58 -8.95 -17.20
CA VAL A 31 -3.26 -8.38 -18.38
C VAL A 31 -2.25 -7.75 -19.35
N ALA A 32 -1.16 -7.17 -18.84
CA ALA A 32 -0.06 -6.65 -19.65
C ALA A 32 0.89 -7.73 -20.21
N GLY A 33 0.65 -9.01 -19.93
CA GLY A 33 1.47 -10.14 -20.39
C GLY A 33 2.82 -10.26 -19.68
N ARG A 34 3.00 -9.61 -18.52
CA ARG A 34 4.25 -9.59 -17.75
C ARG A 34 3.98 -9.83 -16.27
N PRO A 35 3.66 -11.08 -15.83
CA PRO A 35 3.39 -11.35 -14.42
C PRO A 35 4.55 -10.93 -13.50
N PHE A 36 4.23 -10.34 -12.35
CA PHE A 36 5.18 -9.85 -11.33
C PHE A 36 6.15 -8.75 -11.79
N HIS A 37 5.84 -8.08 -12.90
CA HIS A 37 6.67 -7.00 -13.43
C HIS A 37 6.78 -5.83 -12.45
N THR A 38 5.66 -5.33 -11.94
CA THR A 38 5.63 -4.20 -11.01
C THR A 38 6.41 -4.47 -9.72
N PRO A 39 6.19 -5.57 -8.97
CA PRO A 39 6.97 -5.85 -7.76
C PRO A 39 8.45 -6.12 -8.05
N ASN A 40 8.80 -6.66 -9.22
CA ASN A 40 10.19 -6.84 -9.64
C ASN A 40 10.87 -5.49 -9.94
N ALA A 41 10.20 -4.59 -10.66
CA ALA A 41 10.70 -3.26 -10.98
C ALA A 41 10.97 -2.46 -9.71
N LEU A 42 9.97 -2.38 -8.81
CA LEU A 42 10.10 -1.69 -7.53
C LEU A 42 11.16 -2.34 -6.64
N GLY A 43 11.22 -3.67 -6.59
CA GLY A 43 12.24 -4.39 -5.84
C GLY A 43 13.66 -4.11 -6.33
N LYS A 44 13.89 -4.00 -7.66
CA LYS A 44 15.22 -3.66 -8.20
C LYS A 44 15.65 -2.26 -7.78
N VAL A 45 14.73 -1.30 -7.73
CA VAL A 45 15.04 0.05 -7.23
C VAL A 45 15.52 0.01 -5.77
N PHE A 46 14.80 -0.70 -4.89
CA PHE A 46 15.15 -0.75 -3.46
C PHE A 46 16.37 -1.61 -3.13
N PHE A 47 16.54 -2.76 -3.78
CA PHE A 47 17.58 -3.74 -3.42
C PHE A 47 18.83 -3.70 -4.29
N ARG A 48 18.76 -3.12 -5.50
CA ARG A 48 19.90 -3.08 -6.43
C ARG A 48 20.31 -1.67 -6.83
N GLY A 49 19.48 -0.65 -6.57
CA GLY A 49 19.75 0.71 -7.03
C GLY A 49 19.73 0.87 -8.56
N ASP A 50 19.25 -0.16 -9.28
CA ASP A 50 19.14 -0.12 -10.74
C ASP A 50 17.94 0.76 -11.12
N LEU A 51 18.24 1.96 -11.62
CA LEU A 51 17.26 2.90 -12.17
C LEU A 51 17.01 2.67 -13.67
N GLN A 52 17.79 1.84 -14.35
CA GLN A 52 17.45 1.39 -15.70
C GLN A 52 17.64 -0.12 -15.81
N PRO A 53 16.96 -0.91 -14.97
CA PRO A 53 16.98 -2.33 -15.18
C PRO A 53 16.22 -2.55 -16.47
N GLY A 54 16.89 -2.98 -17.54
CA GLY A 54 16.17 -3.63 -18.63
C GLY A 54 15.39 -4.78 -18.01
N VAL A 55 14.09 -4.62 -17.75
CA VAL A 55 13.26 -5.63 -17.09
C VAL A 55 12.88 -6.70 -18.10
N ARG A 56 13.89 -7.37 -18.65
CA ARG A 56 13.71 -8.60 -19.43
C ARG A 56 13.71 -9.83 -18.52
N GLU A 57 14.27 -9.73 -17.31
CA GLU A 57 14.32 -10.84 -16.36
C GLU A 57 13.58 -10.51 -15.05
N ILE A 58 12.62 -11.37 -14.72
CA ILE A 58 11.94 -11.41 -13.42
C ILE A 58 12.85 -12.18 -12.46
N VAL A 59 13.25 -11.55 -11.37
CA VAL A 59 14.12 -12.16 -10.37
C VAL A 59 13.28 -12.53 -9.14
N PRO A 60 12.99 -13.82 -8.90
CA PRO A 60 12.08 -14.24 -7.82
C PRO A 60 12.49 -13.73 -6.43
N GLN A 61 13.80 -13.68 -6.14
CA GLN A 61 14.31 -13.19 -4.86
C GLN A 61 14.01 -11.70 -4.64
N VAL A 62 14.06 -10.89 -5.72
CA VAL A 62 13.76 -9.46 -5.67
C VAL A 62 12.27 -9.23 -5.47
N VAL A 63 11.44 -9.99 -6.16
CA VAL A 63 9.98 -9.97 -5.97
C VAL A 63 9.63 -10.31 -4.53
N ALA A 64 10.19 -11.41 -3.98
CA ALA A 64 9.95 -11.82 -2.61
C ALA A 64 10.41 -10.77 -1.59
N GLY A 65 11.62 -10.20 -1.78
CA GLY A 65 12.12 -9.12 -0.93
C GLY A 65 11.22 -7.90 -0.95
N TYR A 66 10.71 -7.52 -2.14
CA TYR A 66 9.78 -6.40 -2.27
C TYR A 66 8.44 -6.70 -1.61
N THR A 67 7.90 -7.91 -1.73
CA THR A 67 6.68 -8.32 -1.03
C THR A 67 6.82 -8.20 0.50
N VAL A 68 7.97 -8.61 1.06
CA VAL A 68 8.23 -8.46 2.51
C VAL A 68 8.29 -6.98 2.90
N LEU A 69 9.02 -6.16 2.15
CA LEU A 69 9.09 -4.71 2.36
C LEU A 69 7.69 -4.07 2.31
N HIS A 70 6.89 -4.46 1.31
CA HIS A 70 5.53 -3.98 1.11
C HIS A 70 4.64 -4.31 2.31
N LEU A 71 4.70 -5.55 2.81
CA LEU A 71 3.96 -5.97 4.00
C LEU A 71 4.37 -5.18 5.26
N ILE A 72 5.66 -4.95 5.46
CA ILE A 72 6.17 -4.16 6.60
C ILE A 72 5.65 -2.72 6.53
N VAL A 73 5.81 -2.06 5.38
CA VAL A 73 5.36 -0.67 5.18
C VAL A 73 3.86 -0.55 5.41
N PHE A 74 3.05 -1.44 4.83
CA PHE A 74 1.60 -1.43 5.04
C PHE A 74 1.21 -1.74 6.48
N GLY A 75 1.91 -2.64 7.15
CA GLY A 75 1.73 -2.91 8.57
C GLY A 75 1.92 -1.65 9.43
N LEU A 76 2.99 -0.90 9.18
CA LEU A 76 3.27 0.37 9.87
C LEU A 76 2.20 1.43 9.58
N VAL A 77 1.81 1.58 8.31
CA VAL A 77 0.73 2.50 7.91
C VAL A 77 -0.59 2.12 8.59
N GLY A 78 -0.93 0.83 8.63
CA GLY A 78 -2.13 0.32 9.28
C GLY A 78 -2.14 0.56 10.79
N ILE A 79 -1.00 0.38 11.47
CA ILE A 79 -0.84 0.78 12.87
C ILE A 79 -1.07 2.28 13.04
N GLY A 80 -0.43 3.12 12.22
CA GLY A 80 -0.60 4.58 12.27
C GLY A 80 -2.06 5.02 12.09
N LEU A 81 -2.75 4.48 11.07
CA LEU A 81 -4.17 4.77 10.82
C LEU A 81 -5.06 4.31 11.97
N THR A 82 -4.79 3.15 12.57
CA THR A 82 -5.57 2.67 13.72
C THR A 82 -5.39 3.58 14.94
N GLN A 83 -4.18 4.08 15.18
CA GLN A 83 -3.94 5.08 16.23
C GLN A 83 -4.75 6.36 15.96
N LEU A 84 -4.76 6.86 14.72
CA LEU A 84 -5.56 8.02 14.33
C LEU A 84 -7.05 7.78 14.53
N VAL A 85 -7.55 6.59 14.20
CA VAL A 85 -8.95 6.20 14.46
C VAL A 85 -9.29 6.25 15.94
N HIS A 86 -8.45 5.68 16.81
CA HIS A 86 -8.67 5.73 18.25
C HIS A 86 -8.70 7.16 18.82
N LEU A 87 -7.89 8.05 18.26
CA LEU A 87 -7.91 9.47 18.61
C LEU A 87 -9.17 10.18 18.06
N ALA A 88 -9.58 9.88 16.82
CA ALA A 88 -10.74 10.47 16.15
C ALA A 88 -12.08 10.08 16.78
N VAL A 89 -12.19 8.87 17.35
CA VAL A 89 -13.39 8.44 18.09
C VAL A 89 -13.59 9.27 19.37
N ARG A 90 -12.51 9.76 19.98
CA ARG A 90 -12.57 10.53 21.24
C ARG A 90 -12.71 12.04 21.00
N ASN A 91 -12.31 12.54 19.84
CA ASN A 91 -12.31 13.96 19.55
C ASN A 91 -12.76 14.25 18.11
N LEU A 92 -13.89 14.95 17.97
CA LEU A 92 -14.49 15.28 16.68
C LEU A 92 -13.54 16.07 15.77
N ALA A 93 -12.71 16.95 16.33
CA ALA A 93 -11.72 17.72 15.59
C ALA A 93 -10.67 16.83 14.89
N LEU A 94 -10.37 15.65 15.46
CA LEU A 94 -9.39 14.71 14.92
C LEU A 94 -9.96 13.81 13.82
N ARG A 95 -11.29 13.83 13.57
CA ARG A 95 -11.88 13.15 12.41
C ARG A 95 -11.39 13.75 11.10
N MET A 96 -11.16 15.07 11.06
CA MET A 96 -10.53 15.72 9.91
C MET A 96 -9.08 15.25 9.73
N GLY A 97 -8.36 15.04 10.84
CA GLY A 97 -7.02 14.45 10.82
C GLY A 97 -6.98 13.03 10.23
N LEU A 98 -8.00 12.21 10.52
CA LEU A 98 -8.13 10.88 9.90
C LEU A 98 -8.36 10.98 8.39
N TRP A 99 -9.29 11.83 7.94
CA TRP A 99 -9.54 12.06 6.51
C TRP A 99 -8.28 12.54 5.78
N LEU A 100 -7.57 13.51 6.35
CA LEU A 100 -6.29 13.97 5.83
C LEU A 100 -5.25 12.84 5.80
N GLY A 101 -5.20 12.01 6.83
CA GLY A 101 -4.33 10.83 6.87
C GLY A 101 -4.58 9.85 5.72
N LEU A 102 -5.86 9.56 5.41
CA LEU A 102 -6.23 8.70 4.29
C LEU A 102 -5.83 9.32 2.94
N VAL A 103 -6.06 10.62 2.76
CA VAL A 103 -5.66 11.35 1.54
C VAL A 103 -4.14 11.37 1.38
N VAL A 104 -3.39 11.59 2.47
CA VAL A 104 -1.93 11.56 2.46
C VAL A 104 -1.42 10.17 2.09
N VAL A 105 -1.95 9.10 2.69
CA VAL A 105 -1.56 7.72 2.34
C VAL A 105 -1.87 7.43 0.87
N PHE A 106 -3.04 7.82 0.38
CA PHE A 106 -3.41 7.66 -1.03
C PHE A 106 -2.45 8.41 -1.97
N ALA A 107 -2.24 9.71 -1.74
CA ALA A 107 -1.44 10.57 -2.59
C ALA A 107 0.05 10.17 -2.54
N PHE A 108 0.56 9.87 -1.34
CA PHE A 108 1.93 9.42 -1.14
C PHE A 108 2.18 8.06 -1.79
N SER A 109 1.30 7.07 -1.58
CA SER A 109 1.42 5.75 -2.22
C SER A 109 1.37 5.87 -3.74
N THR A 110 0.45 6.68 -4.27
CA THR A 110 0.32 6.90 -5.71
C THR A 110 1.56 7.58 -6.28
N GLY A 111 1.98 8.70 -5.68
CA GLY A 111 3.12 9.49 -6.14
C GLY A 111 4.43 8.73 -6.03
N LEU A 112 4.69 8.08 -4.88
CA LEU A 112 5.90 7.29 -4.66
C LEU A 112 5.99 6.13 -5.66
N THR A 113 4.91 5.37 -5.83
CA THR A 113 4.93 4.22 -6.75
C THR A 113 5.09 4.68 -8.20
N TYR A 114 4.38 5.73 -8.61
CA TYR A 114 4.51 6.28 -9.96
C TYR A 114 5.94 6.78 -10.22
N MET A 115 6.51 7.53 -9.28
CA MET A 115 7.89 8.01 -9.35
C MET A 115 8.88 6.85 -9.43
N LEU A 116 8.76 5.82 -8.58
CA LEU A 116 9.70 4.70 -8.57
C LEU A 116 9.62 3.84 -9.84
N VAL A 117 8.42 3.58 -10.37
CA VAL A 117 8.28 2.82 -11.62
C VAL A 117 8.75 3.64 -12.81
N THR A 118 8.40 4.92 -12.89
CA THR A 118 8.91 5.76 -13.99
C THR A 118 10.42 5.97 -13.93
N ALA A 119 10.99 5.96 -12.72
CA ALA A 119 12.43 6.00 -12.52
C ALA A 119 13.15 4.76 -13.07
N THR A 120 12.48 3.62 -13.31
CA THR A 120 13.08 2.44 -13.97
C THR A 120 13.13 2.55 -15.50
N GLY A 121 12.57 3.61 -16.07
CA GLY A 121 12.33 3.77 -17.51
C GLY A 121 11.03 3.11 -17.99
N GLU A 122 10.27 2.48 -17.10
CA GLU A 122 8.95 1.94 -17.44
C GLU A 122 7.89 3.04 -17.53
N ARG A 123 6.93 2.84 -18.43
CA ARG A 123 5.76 3.72 -18.56
C ARG A 123 4.54 2.98 -18.06
N VAL A 124 4.03 3.40 -16.91
CA VAL A 124 2.76 2.93 -16.37
C VAL A 124 1.73 4.06 -16.39
N PRO A 125 0.47 3.77 -16.73
CA PRO A 125 -0.56 4.79 -16.72
C PRO A 125 -0.89 5.21 -15.29
N LEU A 126 -1.05 6.51 -15.03
CA LEU A 126 -1.32 7.03 -13.69
C LEU A 126 -2.54 6.38 -13.02
N TRP A 127 -3.58 6.05 -13.80
CA TRP A 127 -4.79 5.42 -13.29
C TRP A 127 -4.53 4.03 -12.69
N SER A 128 -3.54 3.29 -13.18
CA SER A 128 -3.24 1.97 -12.61
C SER A 128 -2.61 2.12 -11.23
N VAL A 129 -1.74 3.11 -11.07
CA VAL A 129 -1.08 3.40 -9.80
C VAL A 129 -2.06 4.00 -8.79
N ALA A 130 -2.88 4.95 -9.23
CA ALA A 130 -3.93 5.54 -8.42
C ALA A 130 -4.99 4.51 -8.04
N GLY A 131 -5.37 3.61 -8.95
CA GLY A 131 -6.35 2.54 -8.71
C GLY A 131 -5.89 1.59 -7.60
N GLY A 132 -4.64 1.13 -7.66
CA GLY A 132 -4.06 0.28 -6.62
C GLY A 132 -4.07 0.97 -5.25
N SER A 133 -3.56 2.21 -5.20
CA SER A 133 -3.51 2.99 -3.95
C SER A 133 -4.90 3.27 -3.38
N LEU A 134 -5.88 3.59 -4.22
CA LEU A 134 -7.25 3.82 -3.82
C LEU A 134 -7.87 2.55 -3.22
N LEU A 135 -7.72 1.40 -3.89
CA LEU A 135 -8.23 0.12 -3.40
C LEU A 135 -7.59 -0.27 -2.06
N GLY A 136 -6.29 -0.06 -1.89
CA GLY A 136 -5.60 -0.28 -0.62
C GLY A 136 -6.18 0.58 0.51
N VAL A 137 -6.31 1.90 0.27
CA VAL A 137 -6.90 2.83 1.25
C VAL A 137 -8.35 2.48 1.58
N LEU A 138 -9.16 2.15 0.58
CA LEU A 138 -10.55 1.74 0.78
C LEU A 138 -10.66 0.45 1.59
N ALA A 139 -9.81 -0.53 1.32
CA ALA A 139 -9.80 -1.80 2.06
C ALA A 139 -9.47 -1.58 3.55
N MET A 140 -8.43 -0.80 3.84
CA MET A 140 -8.03 -0.44 5.20
C MET A 140 -9.13 0.37 5.91
N SER A 141 -9.66 1.39 5.23
CA SER A 141 -10.71 2.26 5.78
C SER A 141 -11.99 1.49 6.07
N THR A 142 -12.43 0.63 5.15
CA THR A 142 -13.62 -0.21 5.33
C THR A 142 -13.46 -1.17 6.51
N TYR A 143 -12.28 -1.77 6.66
CA TYR A 143 -11.98 -2.64 7.80
C TYR A 143 -12.08 -1.88 9.14
N LEU A 144 -11.43 -0.72 9.24
CA LEU A 144 -11.41 0.08 10.47
C LEU A 144 -12.80 0.65 10.79
N TRP A 145 -13.56 1.09 9.78
CA TRP A 145 -14.92 1.59 9.99
C TRP A 145 -15.88 0.52 10.52
N ARG A 146 -15.81 -0.71 9.98
CA ARG A 146 -16.59 -1.85 10.48
C ARG A 146 -16.27 -2.21 11.93
N ARG A 147 -15.02 -2.00 12.37
CA ARG A 147 -14.59 -2.23 13.76
C ARG A 147 -14.96 -1.10 14.71
N HIS A 148 -15.13 0.11 14.19
CA HIS A 148 -15.45 1.31 14.95
C HIS A 148 -16.69 2.04 14.39
N PRO A 149 -17.91 1.51 14.55
CA PRO A 149 -19.13 2.10 13.99
C PRO A 149 -19.52 3.48 14.57
N ARG A 150 -18.78 3.99 15.57
CA ARG A 150 -18.96 5.33 16.15
C ARG A 150 -18.10 6.42 15.47
N LEU A 151 -17.28 6.04 14.50
CA LEU A 151 -16.53 6.96 13.63
C LEU A 151 -17.48 7.83 12.80
#